data_AF-A0A8D8Y2T9-F1
#
_entry.id   AF-A0A8D8Y2T9-F1
#
_cell.length_a   1.000
_cell.length_b   1.000
_cell.length_c   1.000
_cell.angle_alpha   90.00
_cell.angle_beta   90.00
_cell.angle_gamma   90.00
#
_symmetry.space_group_name_H-M   'P 1'
#
loop_
_entity.id
_entity.type
_entity.pdbx_description
1 polymer ?
#
loop_
_entity_poly.entity_id
_entity_poly.type
_entity_poly.pdbx_seq_one_letter_code
_entity_poly.pdbx_strand_id
1 'polypeptide(L)'
;MTICDLQEAENRLLKAVQQECLAKEIDNLQSNNLCTPSIQKLNPFLHNGLVLVGGRLSHSSLGYEQKHPVLLPSKHHVTVLLIEYYHRINLHTGPHLLLNTMLLCSSLSTIIE
;
A
#
# COMPACT_ATOMS: atom_id res chain seq x y z
N MET A 1 17.83 -8.76 -16.60
CA MET A 1 16.95 -7.92 -15.77
C MET A 1 17.57 -7.84 -14.40
N THR A 2 18.08 -6.66 -14.06
CA THR A 2 18.75 -6.41 -12.78
C THR A 2 17.66 -6.15 -11.74
N ILE A 3 17.89 -6.52 -10.48
CA ILE A 3 16.88 -6.42 -9.41
C ILE A 3 16.31 -4.98 -9.28
N CYS A 4 17.10 -3.96 -9.59
CA CYS A 4 16.69 -2.55 -9.61
C CYS A 4 15.62 -2.24 -10.68
N ASP A 5 15.67 -2.89 -11.85
CA ASP A 5 14.70 -2.67 -12.93
C ASP A 5 13.30 -3.14 -12.51
N LEU A 6 13.24 -4.23 -11.75
CA LEU A 6 11.97 -4.80 -11.27
C LEU A 6 11.34 -3.91 -10.20
N GLN A 7 12.14 -3.44 -9.24
CA GLN A 7 11.66 -2.54 -8.18
C GLN A 7 11.17 -1.20 -8.75
N GLU A 8 11.87 -0.67 -9.76
CA GLU A 8 11.45 0.55 -10.44
C GLU A 8 10.16 0.34 -11.24
N ALA A 9 10.03 -0.80 -11.93
CA ALA A 9 8.81 -1.15 -12.65
C ALA A 9 7.60 -1.29 -11.70
N GLU A 10 7.80 -1.94 -10.55
CA GLU A 10 6.78 -2.08 -9.51
C GLU A 10 6.37 -0.72 -8.96
N ASN A 11 7.33 0.13 -8.59
CA ASN A 11 7.06 1.47 -8.10
C ASN A 11 6.27 2.31 -9.11
N ARG A 12 6.59 2.19 -10.40
CA ARG A 12 5.83 2.88 -11.48
C ARG A 12 4.41 2.38 -11.57
N LEU A 13 4.19 1.07 -11.47
CA LEU A 13 2.85 0.48 -11.48
C LEU A 13 2.04 0.98 -10.28
N LEU A 14 2.61 0.95 -9.07
CA LEU A 14 1.95 1.44 -7.86
C LEU A 14 1.60 2.93 -7.97
N LYS A 15 2.53 3.76 -8.48
CA LYS A 15 2.27 5.18 -8.74
C LYS A 15 1.13 5.37 -9.74
N ALA A 16 1.12 4.62 -10.83
CA ALA A 16 0.06 4.73 -11.84
C ALA A 16 -1.32 4.41 -11.24
N VAL A 17 -1.45 3.31 -10.48
CA VAL A 17 -2.70 2.92 -9.83
C VAL A 17 -3.16 3.95 -8.81
N GLN A 18 -2.24 4.49 -8.00
CA GLN A 18 -2.58 5.54 -7.04
C GLN A 18 -3.00 6.83 -7.74
N GLN A 19 -2.34 7.22 -8.82
CA GLN A 19 -2.75 8.40 -9.59
C GLN A 19 -4.14 8.21 -10.22
N GLU A 20 -4.47 7.01 -10.68
CA GLU A 20 -5.78 6.74 -11.27
C GLU A 20 -6.93 6.80 -10.25
N CYS A 21 -6.71 6.25 -9.05
CA CYS A 21 -7.77 6.08 -8.05
C CYS A 21 -7.75 7.10 -6.91
N LEU A 22 -6.59 7.66 -6.58
CA LEU A 22 -6.30 8.51 -5.41
C LEU A 22 -5.73 9.87 -5.81
N ALA A 23 -5.93 10.33 -7.06
CA ALA A 23 -5.45 11.64 -7.52
C ALA A 23 -5.81 12.78 -6.57
N LYS A 24 -7.06 12.79 -6.06
CA LYS A 24 -7.56 13.83 -5.15
C LYS A 24 -6.84 13.80 -3.81
N GLU A 25 -6.61 12.62 -3.27
CA GLU A 25 -5.87 12.44 -2.03
C GLU A 25 -4.41 12.83 -2.17
N ILE A 26 -3.79 12.52 -3.31
CA ILE A 26 -2.41 12.93 -3.61
C ILE A 26 -2.31 14.45 -3.66
N ASP A 27 -3.21 15.11 -4.40
CA ASP A 27 -3.25 16.58 -4.49
C ASP A 27 -3.49 17.22 -3.11
N ASN A 28 -4.39 16.64 -2.32
CA ASN A 28 -4.63 17.07 -0.95
C ASN A 28 -3.37 16.94 -0.08
N LEU A 29 -2.67 15.82 -0.14
CA LEU A 29 -1.43 15.60 0.61
C LEU A 29 -0.29 16.53 0.15
N GLN A 30 -0.20 16.84 -1.13
CA GLN A 30 0.77 17.82 -1.66
C GLN A 30 0.46 19.24 -1.18
N SER A 31 -0.82 19.59 -1.11
CA SER A 31 -1.29 20.92 -0.71
C SER A 31 -1.45 21.09 0.81
N ASN A 32 -1.03 20.11 1.63
CA ASN A 32 -1.29 20.04 3.08
C ASN A 32 -2.78 20.16 3.46
N ASN A 33 -3.67 19.73 2.56
CA ASN A 33 -5.10 19.62 2.80
C ASN A 33 -5.46 18.25 3.39
N LEU A 34 -6.63 18.19 4.02
CA LEU A 34 -7.13 16.97 4.63
C LEU A 34 -7.63 15.99 3.55
N CYS A 35 -7.22 14.72 3.66
CA CYS A 35 -7.77 13.63 2.87
C CYS A 35 -9.22 13.34 3.24
N THR A 36 -9.89 12.51 2.44
CA THR A 36 -11.23 12.01 2.75
C THR A 36 -11.25 11.33 4.13
N PRO A 37 -12.37 11.41 4.90
CA PRO A 37 -12.43 10.90 6.27
C PRO A 37 -12.09 9.41 6.40
N SER A 38 -12.39 8.61 5.37
CA SER A 38 -12.04 7.18 5.33
C SER A 38 -10.54 6.95 5.26
N ILE A 39 -9.83 7.75 4.48
CA ILE A 39 -8.38 7.62 4.25
C ILE A 39 -7.60 8.30 5.38
N GLN A 40 -8.10 9.42 5.89
CA GLN A 40 -7.47 10.17 6.99
C GLN A 40 -7.27 9.34 8.26
N LYS A 41 -8.19 8.40 8.56
CA LYS A 41 -8.06 7.45 9.69
C LYS A 41 -6.80 6.58 9.62
N LEU A 42 -6.23 6.42 8.43
CA LEU A 42 -5.03 5.63 8.19
C LEU A 42 -3.74 6.46 8.30
N ASN A 43 -3.84 7.74 8.67
CA ASN A 43 -2.73 8.69 8.73
C ASN A 43 -1.89 8.66 7.46
N PRO A 44 -2.48 9.02 6.30
CA PRO A 44 -1.82 8.94 5.00
C PRO A 44 -0.72 10.02 4.90
N PHE A 45 0.37 9.71 4.22
CA PHE A 45 1.43 10.67 3.91
C PHE A 45 2.13 10.32 2.60
N LEU A 46 2.77 11.30 1.97
CA LEU A 46 3.53 11.09 0.73
C LEU A 46 4.99 10.74 1.04
N HIS A 47 5.48 9.68 0.39
CA HIS A 47 6.90 9.29 0.40
C HIS A 47 7.31 8.82 -0.99
N ASN A 48 8.35 9.42 -1.58
CA ASN A 48 8.85 9.10 -2.93
C ASN A 48 7.78 9.11 -4.04
N GLY A 49 6.74 9.93 -3.90
CA GLY A 49 5.62 10.03 -4.84
C GLY A 49 4.58 8.92 -4.71
N LEU A 50 4.63 8.14 -3.63
CA LEU A 50 3.60 7.17 -3.25
C LEU A 50 2.89 7.63 -1.98
N VAL A 51 1.61 7.31 -1.86
CA VAL A 51 0.84 7.47 -0.62
C VAL A 51 1.08 6.25 0.26
N LEU A 52 1.60 6.47 1.46
CA LEU A 52 1.84 5.45 2.49
C LEU A 52 0.90 5.71 3.67
N VAL A 53 0.64 4.68 4.47
CA VAL A 53 -0.17 4.79 5.70
C VAL A 53 0.70 4.72 6.97
N GLY A 54 0.24 5.35 8.04
CA GLY A 54 0.94 5.44 9.32
C GLY A 54 0.11 4.99 10.52
N GLY A 55 0.72 5.03 11.71
CA GLY A 55 0.02 4.94 12.99
C GLY A 55 -0.23 3.53 13.54
N ARG A 56 -0.59 2.55 12.70
CA ARG A 56 -1.01 1.22 13.21
C ARG A 56 0.12 0.35 13.76
N LEU A 57 1.35 0.51 13.26
CA LEU A 57 2.52 -0.32 13.62
C LEU A 57 3.65 0.48 14.28
N SER A 58 3.35 1.68 14.77
CA SER A 58 4.31 2.66 15.30
C SER A 58 5.21 2.11 16.42
N HIS A 59 4.70 1.17 17.23
CA HIS A 59 5.40 0.56 18.37
C HIS A 59 6.04 -0.81 18.07
N SER A 60 6.00 -1.27 16.81
CA SER A 60 6.58 -2.56 16.43
C SER A 60 8.10 -2.44 16.17
N SER A 61 8.83 -3.54 16.31
CA SER A 61 10.25 -3.64 15.91
C SER A 61 10.45 -3.82 14.40
N LEU A 62 9.39 -3.65 13.61
CA LEU A 62 9.40 -3.85 12.16
C LEU A 62 10.21 -2.75 11.43
N GLY A 63 10.68 -3.09 10.22
CA GLY A 63 11.37 -2.15 9.34
C GLY A 63 10.47 -1.01 8.86
N TYR A 64 11.06 0.05 8.32
CA TYR A 64 10.32 1.26 7.89
C TYR A 64 9.21 0.94 6.87
N GLU A 65 9.51 0.16 5.83
CA GLU A 65 8.52 -0.21 4.80
C GLU A 65 7.38 -1.08 5.34
N GLN A 66 7.66 -1.93 6.33
CA GLN A 66 6.64 -2.74 6.99
C GLN A 66 5.74 -1.91 7.91
N LYS A 67 6.30 -0.85 8.52
CA LYS A 67 5.54 0.10 9.35
C LYS A 67 4.67 1.03 8.51
N HIS A 68 5.10 1.31 7.29
CA HIS A 68 4.48 2.27 6.40
C HIS A 68 4.13 1.66 5.04
N PRO A 69 3.13 0.75 5.00
CA PRO A 69 2.74 0.12 3.75
C PRO A 69 2.12 1.14 2.79
N VAL A 70 2.29 0.87 1.49
CA VAL A 70 1.69 1.68 0.41
C VAL A 70 0.16 1.60 0.47
N LEU A 71 -0.53 2.67 0.10
CA LEU A 71 -1.98 2.68 0.05
C LEU A 71 -2.48 2.17 -1.31
N LEU A 72 -3.22 1.06 -1.35
CA LEU A 72 -3.81 0.58 -2.61
C LEU A 72 -5.34 0.57 -2.59
N PRO A 73 -5.99 0.98 -3.70
CA PRO A 73 -7.44 0.88 -3.84
C PRO A 73 -7.86 -0.60 -3.92
N SER A 74 -8.77 -1.05 -3.06
CA SER A 74 -9.23 -2.46 -3.02
C SER A 74 -9.85 -2.95 -4.31
N LYS A 75 -10.59 -2.07 -5.00
CA LYS A 75 -11.40 -2.43 -6.17
C LYS A 75 -10.61 -2.44 -7.48
N HIS A 76 -9.34 -2.03 -7.45
CA HIS A 76 -8.52 -2.01 -8.65
C HIS A 76 -8.01 -3.41 -8.99
N HIS A 77 -8.06 -3.77 -10.28
CA HIS A 77 -7.70 -5.11 -10.74
C HIS A 77 -6.29 -5.54 -10.32
N VAL A 78 -5.33 -4.61 -10.39
CA VAL A 78 -3.94 -4.86 -9.92
C VAL A 78 -3.92 -5.25 -8.45
N THR A 79 -4.68 -4.56 -7.59
CA THR A 79 -4.75 -4.87 -6.16
C THR A 79 -5.33 -6.26 -5.94
N VAL A 80 -6.39 -6.62 -6.66
CA VAL A 80 -7.01 -7.96 -6.58
C VAL A 80 -6.04 -9.05 -7.00
N LEU A 81 -5.34 -8.87 -8.13
CA LEU A 81 -4.33 -9.82 -8.59
C LEU A 81 -3.18 -9.96 -7.59
N LEU A 82 -2.76 -8.85 -6.98
CA LEU A 82 -1.71 -8.86 -5.98
C LEU A 82 -2.15 -9.62 -4.73
N ILE A 83 -3.36 -9.35 -4.23
CA ILE A 83 -3.98 -10.13 -3.15
C ILE A 83 -4.05 -11.60 -3.50
N GLU A 84 -4.51 -11.95 -4.69
CA GLU A 84 -4.66 -13.35 -5.11
C GLU A 84 -3.31 -14.06 -5.21
N TYR A 85 -2.30 -13.38 -5.76
CA TYR A 85 -0.93 -13.87 -5.83
C TYR A 85 -0.40 -14.16 -4.42
N TYR A 86 -0.47 -13.18 -3.51
CA TYR A 86 -0.02 -13.35 -2.14
C TYR A 86 -0.85 -14.39 -1.36
N HIS A 87 -2.13 -14.53 -1.68
CA HIS A 87 -2.99 -15.56 -1.10
C HIS A 87 -2.60 -16.98 -1.55
N ARG A 88 -2.26 -17.14 -2.82
CA ARG A 88 -1.83 -18.44 -3.38
C ARG A 88 -0.44 -18.85 -2.88
N ILE A 89 0.52 -17.92 -2.79
CA ILE A 89 1.88 -18.26 -2.31
C ILE A 89 1.91 -18.52 -0.79
N ASN A 90 1.01 -17.92 -0.01
CA ASN A 90 0.90 -18.13 1.44
C ASN A 90 -0.09 -19.26 1.82
N LEU A 91 -0.29 -20.24 0.93
CA LEU A 91 -0.99 -21.50 1.21
C LEU A 91 -2.44 -21.34 1.72
N HIS A 92 -3.26 -20.45 1.15
CA HIS A 92 -4.69 -20.32 1.51
C HIS A 92 -4.97 -19.95 2.96
N THR A 93 -4.05 -19.23 3.56
CA THR A 93 -4.25 -18.60 4.85
C THR A 93 -5.50 -17.70 4.79
N GLY A 94 -6.44 -17.83 5.75
CA GLY A 94 -7.73 -17.13 5.71
C GLY A 94 -7.61 -15.59 5.61
N PRO A 95 -8.67 -14.87 5.18
CA PRO A 95 -8.61 -13.45 4.82
C PRO A 95 -8.04 -12.55 5.93
N HIS A 96 -8.28 -12.89 7.19
CA HIS A 96 -7.78 -12.16 8.35
C HIS A 96 -6.27 -12.35 8.59
N LEU A 97 -5.74 -13.51 8.23
CA LEU A 97 -4.32 -13.81 8.36
C LEU A 97 -3.58 -13.36 7.08
N LEU A 98 -4.22 -13.22 5.91
CA LEU A 98 -3.64 -12.51 4.74
C LEU A 98 -3.33 -11.05 5.04
N LEU A 99 -4.27 -10.34 5.67
CA LEU A 99 -4.06 -8.95 6.11
C LEU A 99 -2.86 -8.84 7.07
N ASN A 100 -2.64 -9.86 7.89
CA ASN A 100 -1.53 -9.91 8.85
C ASN A 100 -0.21 -10.42 8.24
N THR A 101 -0.27 -11.28 7.22
CA THR A 101 0.91 -11.88 6.57
C THR A 101 1.49 -10.94 5.50
N MET A 102 0.65 -10.12 4.84
CA MET A 102 1.11 -8.99 4.02
C MET A 102 1.90 -7.93 4.83
N LEU A 103 1.68 -7.84 6.15
CA LEU A 103 2.47 -6.95 7.02
C LEU A 103 3.85 -7.54 7.38
N LEU A 104 4.03 -8.86 7.23
CA LEU A 104 5.27 -9.57 7.62
C LEU A 104 6.17 -9.91 6.43
N CYS A 105 5.61 -10.10 5.24
CA CYS A 105 6.36 -10.43 4.03
C CYS A 105 6.44 -9.20 3.11
N SER A 106 7.52 -8.45 3.23
CA SER A 106 8.08 -7.52 2.22
C SER A 106 7.09 -6.62 1.45
N SER A 107 7.08 -5.35 1.82
CA SER A 107 6.87 -4.20 0.92
C SER A 107 5.53 -4.00 0.20
N LEU A 108 4.41 -4.69 0.51
CA LEU A 108 3.16 -4.45 -0.23
C LEU A 108 1.88 -4.27 0.61
N SER A 109 1.44 -3.01 0.54
CA SER A 109 0.07 -2.48 0.52
C SER A 109 -0.95 -2.79 1.61
N THR A 110 -1.51 -1.74 2.21
CA THR A 110 -2.79 -1.79 2.94
C THR A 110 -3.94 -1.53 1.96
N ILE A 111 -4.89 -2.48 1.92
CA ILE A 111 -6.09 -2.46 1.09
C ILE A 111 -7.22 -1.78 1.87
N ILE A 112 -7.86 -0.75 1.30
CA ILE A 112 -9.07 -0.12 1.84
C ILE A 112 -10.29 -0.59 1.03
N GLU A 113 -11.32 -1.14 1.69
CA GLU A 113 -12.66 -1.42 1.10
C GLU A 113 -13.34 -0.21 0.43
#